data_AF-A0A842RRL9-F1
#
_entry.id   AF-A0A842RRL9-F1
#
_cell.length_a   1.000
_cell.length_b   1.000
_cell.length_c   1.000
_cell.angle_alpha   90.00
_cell.angle_beta   90.00
_cell.angle_gamma   90.00
#
_symmetry.space_group_name_H-M   'P 1'
#
loop_
_entity.id
_entity.type
_entity.pdbx_description
1 polymer ?
#
loop_
_entity_poly.entity_id
_entity_poly.type
_entity_poly.pdbx_seq_one_letter_code
_entity_poly.pdbx_strand_id
1 'polypeptide(L)'
;MVNLIKQLKNIFKALICILIIFLSSFQFIYEYNHIETKNTSHLDLNTSANELVLHDKLHCFHDGNLSLTLNNIEFEYSYNYLITLTLETDHHGCKMNIKLIDPEGDFYYIFNSPEVMRYDAEQTTKYGAVLTGFHSLIFQKTMGPNVNIRIKIEQVERCLEYTTHTDGSYMVKFDQRIYYDVIKVSKLVSARSYSWIRFLQTDHTYRFYIGRVSPVAINLDSETRIYYNITSPSGVLYQIWELWPDGEWQNFTMPDAHNHLTFPFGTVGTGDYILDFAFEQEPPHVNIGIIIADLGSASDQIDSQINDTTTPSDNNSSNNDAGPIISYLIPPEAYLGMGIFASMLIVAVMILIVKNKYKSDN
;
A
#
# COMPACT_ATOMS: atom_id res chain seq x y z
N MET A 1 24.20 61.14 -8.07
CA MET A 1 24.81 59.84 -8.41
C MET A 1 24.79 58.83 -7.25
N VAL A 2 25.34 59.17 -6.07
CA VAL A 2 25.47 58.23 -4.93
C VAL A 2 24.13 57.69 -4.40
N ASN A 3 23.08 58.53 -4.31
CA ASN A 3 21.75 58.08 -3.87
C ASN A 3 21.03 57.17 -4.86
N LEU A 4 21.25 57.37 -6.16
CA LEU A 4 20.66 56.54 -7.23
C LEU A 4 21.26 55.13 -7.22
N ILE A 5 22.59 55.04 -7.05
CA ILE A 5 23.31 53.76 -6.95
C ILE A 5 22.87 52.99 -5.70
N LYS A 6 22.62 53.69 -4.59
CA LYS A 6 22.16 53.06 -3.34
C LYS A 6 20.71 52.54 -3.46
N GLN A 7 19.82 53.28 -4.12
CA GLN A 7 18.47 52.80 -4.42
C GLN A 7 18.46 51.59 -5.36
N LEU A 8 19.27 51.59 -6.42
CA LEU A 8 19.40 50.46 -7.34
C LEU A 8 19.91 49.18 -6.64
N LYS A 9 20.87 49.30 -5.72
CA LYS A 9 21.35 48.16 -4.93
C LYS A 9 20.25 47.58 -4.02
N ASN A 10 19.38 48.42 -3.46
CA ASN A 10 18.27 47.96 -2.62
C ASN A 10 17.17 47.27 -3.44
N ILE A 11 16.83 47.82 -4.61
CA ILE A 11 15.87 47.21 -5.54
C ILE A 11 16.39 45.84 -6.02
N PHE A 12 17.67 45.76 -6.37
CA PHE A 12 18.30 44.50 -6.81
C PHE A 12 18.27 43.42 -5.72
N LYS A 13 18.56 43.80 -4.47
CA LYS A 13 18.45 42.88 -3.32
C LYS A 13 17.01 42.41 -3.10
N ALA A 14 16.02 43.30 -3.19
CA ALA A 14 14.61 42.91 -3.06
C ALA A 14 14.17 41.93 -4.16
N LEU A 15 14.62 42.14 -5.40
CA LEU A 15 14.34 41.26 -6.53
C LEU A 15 14.97 39.87 -6.36
N ILE A 16 16.21 39.81 -5.86
CA ILE A 16 16.86 38.53 -5.52
C ILE A 16 16.09 37.81 -4.42
N CYS A 17 15.66 38.52 -3.37
CA CYS A 17 14.86 37.91 -2.30
C CYS A 17 13.53 37.36 -2.83
N ILE A 18 12.82 38.09 -3.69
CA ILE A 18 11.57 37.62 -4.31
C ILE A 18 11.85 36.39 -5.18
N LEU A 19 12.93 36.38 -5.96
CA LEU A 19 13.33 35.25 -6.78
C LEU A 19 13.65 34.02 -5.93
N ILE A 20 14.41 34.17 -4.84
CA ILE A 20 14.74 33.08 -3.93
C ILE A 20 13.46 32.52 -3.27
N ILE A 21 12.56 33.40 -2.79
CA ILE A 21 11.28 32.99 -2.21
C ILE A 21 10.48 32.20 -3.23
N PHE A 22 10.38 32.71 -4.46
CA PHE A 22 9.69 32.05 -5.56
C PHE A 22 10.30 30.67 -5.89
N LEU A 23 11.62 30.57 -6.05
CA LEU A 23 12.30 29.29 -6.27
C LEU A 23 12.13 28.31 -5.10
N SER A 24 12.18 28.79 -3.85
CA SER A 24 11.98 27.94 -2.67
C SER A 24 10.54 27.43 -2.55
N SER A 25 9.54 28.25 -2.87
CA SER A 25 8.15 27.79 -2.96
C SER A 25 7.95 26.78 -4.09
N PHE A 26 8.71 26.91 -5.19
CA PHE A 26 8.67 25.96 -6.30
C PHE A 26 9.31 24.62 -5.96
N GLN A 27 10.40 24.61 -5.19
CA GLN A 27 11.02 23.37 -4.74
C GLN A 27 10.08 22.59 -3.82
N PHE A 28 9.32 23.28 -2.98
CA PHE A 28 8.29 22.68 -2.13
C PHE A 28 7.15 22.08 -2.96
N ILE A 29 6.67 22.77 -4.01
CA ILE A 29 5.65 22.23 -4.93
C ILE A 29 6.20 21.06 -5.75
N TYR A 30 7.47 21.11 -6.16
CA TYR A 30 8.12 20.02 -6.90
C TYR A 30 8.30 18.77 -6.03
N GLU A 31 8.76 18.90 -4.79
CA GLU A 31 8.84 17.77 -3.85
C GLU A 31 7.46 17.22 -3.52
N TYR A 32 6.45 18.07 -3.32
CA TYR A 32 5.08 17.65 -3.07
C TYR A 32 4.50 16.83 -4.25
N ASN A 33 4.63 17.33 -5.48
CA ASN A 33 4.17 16.61 -6.68
C ASN A 33 5.04 15.38 -6.99
N HIS A 34 6.32 15.36 -6.58
CA HIS A 34 7.17 14.20 -6.80
C HIS A 34 6.94 13.07 -5.78
N ILE A 35 6.55 13.42 -4.55
CA ILE A 35 6.03 12.48 -3.55
C ILE A 35 4.68 11.90 -4.03
N GLU A 36 3.82 12.73 -4.60
CA GLU A 36 2.54 12.29 -5.16
C GLU A 36 2.74 11.34 -6.35
N THR A 37 3.65 11.65 -7.28
CA THR A 37 3.93 10.79 -8.46
C THR A 37 4.69 9.50 -8.14
N LYS A 38 5.50 9.44 -7.07
CA LYS A 38 6.07 8.17 -6.59
C LYS A 38 5.02 7.25 -5.94
N ASN A 39 3.91 7.80 -5.45
CA ASN A 39 2.85 7.04 -4.79
C ASN A 39 1.60 6.84 -5.66
N THR A 40 1.56 7.37 -6.89
CA THR A 40 0.41 7.23 -7.81
C THR A 40 0.74 6.68 -9.20
N SER A 41 1.98 6.26 -9.47
CA SER A 41 2.31 5.59 -10.74
C SER A 41 2.36 4.06 -10.59
N HIS A 42 1.19 3.44 -10.51
CA HIS A 42 0.96 2.09 -11.05
C HIS A 42 -0.56 1.84 -11.10
N LEU A 43 -1.22 2.55 -12.02
CA LEU A 43 -2.57 2.20 -12.44
C LEU A 43 -2.59 1.98 -13.95
N ASP A 44 -1.89 0.93 -14.39
CA ASP A 44 -2.20 0.30 -15.67
C ASP A 44 -3.32 -0.72 -15.43
N LEU A 45 -4.55 -0.22 -15.58
CA LEU A 45 -5.75 -1.01 -15.80
C LEU A 45 -5.66 -1.64 -17.19
N ASN A 46 -5.02 -2.81 -17.29
CA ASN A 46 -5.38 -3.89 -18.21
C ASN A 46 -4.40 -5.06 -18.07
N THR A 47 -4.76 -6.04 -17.24
CA THR A 47 -4.37 -7.42 -17.48
C THR A 47 -5.44 -8.31 -16.89
N SER A 48 -6.13 -9.06 -17.75
CA SER A 48 -6.63 -10.37 -17.34
C SER A 48 -5.48 -11.07 -16.63
N ALA A 49 -5.67 -11.50 -15.38
CA ALA A 49 -4.65 -12.20 -14.61
C ALA A 49 -4.13 -13.39 -15.41
N ASN A 50 -3.01 -13.20 -16.10
CA ASN A 50 -2.21 -14.31 -16.60
C ASN A 50 -1.46 -14.79 -15.36
N GLU A 51 -1.90 -15.89 -14.77
CA GLU A 51 -1.17 -16.59 -13.71
C GLU A 51 0.27 -16.82 -14.20
N LEU A 52 1.23 -16.09 -13.61
CA LEU A 52 2.63 -16.21 -13.98
C LEU A 52 3.23 -17.35 -13.16
N VAL A 53 3.45 -18.49 -13.83
CA VAL A 53 4.11 -19.64 -13.22
C VAL A 53 5.62 -19.38 -13.15
N LEU A 54 6.12 -19.17 -11.94
CA LEU A 54 7.55 -18.91 -11.69
C LEU A 54 8.36 -20.20 -11.60
N HIS A 55 7.75 -21.27 -11.11
CA HIS A 55 8.39 -22.58 -10.97
C HIS A 55 7.34 -23.68 -10.98
N ASP A 56 7.59 -24.75 -11.73
CA ASP A 56 6.75 -25.95 -11.75
C ASP A 56 7.61 -27.16 -12.12
N LYS A 57 8.12 -27.86 -11.10
CA LYS A 57 9.04 -28.99 -11.30
C LYS A 57 8.87 -30.07 -10.24
N LEU A 58 9.14 -31.31 -10.66
CA LEU A 58 9.24 -32.47 -9.79
C LEU A 58 10.62 -32.53 -9.11
N HIS A 59 10.65 -32.72 -7.79
CA HIS A 59 11.88 -32.84 -7.00
C HIS A 59 11.87 -34.11 -6.15
N CYS A 60 13.02 -34.76 -6.02
CA CYS A 60 13.17 -35.96 -5.21
C CYS A 60 13.73 -35.63 -3.83
N PHE A 61 13.04 -36.05 -2.78
CA PHE A 61 13.46 -35.97 -1.39
C PHE A 61 13.73 -37.39 -0.88
N HIS A 62 14.95 -37.64 -0.44
CA HIS A 62 15.36 -38.96 0.05
C HIS A 62 16.25 -38.83 1.29
N ASP A 63 16.56 -39.93 1.95
CA ASP A 63 17.26 -39.90 3.26
C ASP A 63 18.65 -39.24 3.23
N GLY A 64 19.27 -39.15 2.06
CA GLY A 64 20.52 -38.40 1.83
C GLY A 64 20.33 -36.94 1.39
N ASN A 65 19.10 -36.54 1.07
CA ASN A 65 18.75 -35.19 0.64
C ASN A 65 17.33 -34.84 1.07
N LEU A 66 17.19 -34.38 2.32
CA LEU A 66 15.91 -34.04 2.93
C LEU A 66 15.47 -32.60 2.66
N SER A 67 16.29 -31.79 2.01
CA SER A 67 15.98 -30.38 1.78
C SER A 67 16.34 -29.94 0.38
N LEU A 68 15.49 -29.09 -0.18
CA LEU A 68 15.68 -28.43 -1.45
C LEU A 68 15.63 -26.93 -1.21
N THR A 69 16.63 -26.21 -1.70
CA THR A 69 16.59 -24.74 -1.72
C THR A 69 16.41 -24.27 -3.16
N LEU A 70 15.33 -23.53 -3.41
CA LEU A 70 15.13 -22.78 -4.65
C LEU A 70 15.58 -21.35 -4.38
N ASN A 71 16.63 -20.93 -5.07
CA ASN A 71 17.17 -19.56 -4.98
C ASN A 71 16.72 -18.74 -6.18
N ASN A 72 16.78 -17.41 -6.04
CA ASN A 72 16.55 -16.45 -7.12
C ASN A 72 15.15 -16.55 -7.73
N ILE A 73 14.13 -16.76 -6.91
CA ILE A 73 12.73 -16.65 -7.33
C ILE A 73 12.33 -15.18 -7.19
N GLU A 74 12.07 -14.51 -8.29
CA GLU A 74 11.73 -13.08 -8.29
C GLU A 74 10.25 -12.90 -7.92
N PHE A 75 10.02 -12.23 -6.79
CA PHE A 75 8.69 -11.79 -6.40
C PHE A 75 8.57 -10.28 -6.61
N GLU A 76 7.37 -9.84 -6.96
CA GLU A 76 6.96 -8.47 -7.19
C GLU A 76 6.26 -7.94 -5.94
N TYR A 77 6.55 -6.69 -5.62
CA TYR A 77 5.90 -5.96 -4.55
C TYR A 77 4.38 -6.05 -4.65
N SER A 78 3.73 -6.27 -3.52
CA SER A 78 2.27 -6.32 -3.38
C SER A 78 1.56 -7.48 -4.06
N TYR A 79 2.26 -8.46 -4.64
CA TYR A 79 1.62 -9.66 -5.19
C TYR A 79 1.60 -10.83 -4.20
N ASN A 80 0.56 -11.64 -4.31
CA ASN A 80 0.50 -12.93 -3.67
C ASN A 80 1.16 -14.00 -4.53
N TYR A 81 1.79 -14.95 -3.85
CA TYR A 81 2.42 -16.12 -4.43
C TYR A 81 1.81 -17.38 -3.85
N LEU A 82 1.22 -18.19 -4.72
CA LEU A 82 0.68 -19.50 -4.37
C LEU A 82 1.79 -20.55 -4.48
N ILE A 83 2.09 -21.22 -3.37
CA ILE A 83 3.13 -22.25 -3.31
C ILE A 83 2.43 -23.57 -3.02
N THR A 84 2.36 -24.43 -4.04
CA THR A 84 1.66 -25.71 -4.01
C THR A 84 2.65 -26.87 -4.02
N LEU A 85 2.42 -27.83 -3.12
CA LEU A 85 3.15 -29.09 -3.02
C LEU A 85 2.20 -30.23 -3.37
N THR A 86 2.57 -31.05 -4.35
CA THR A 86 1.82 -32.27 -4.72
C THR A 86 2.72 -33.48 -4.54
N LEU A 87 2.27 -34.48 -3.78
CA LEU A 87 3.02 -35.73 -3.62
C LEU A 87 2.76 -36.68 -4.79
N GLU A 88 3.81 -36.99 -5.55
CA GLU A 88 3.74 -37.74 -6.81
C GLU A 88 4.22 -39.19 -6.66
N THR A 89 4.55 -39.63 -5.44
CA THR A 89 4.96 -41.01 -5.16
C THR A 89 3.83 -41.80 -4.55
N ASP A 90 3.33 -42.77 -5.31
CA ASP A 90 2.21 -43.61 -4.89
C ASP A 90 2.55 -44.38 -3.60
N HIS A 91 1.51 -44.61 -2.78
CA HIS A 91 1.54 -45.32 -1.50
C HIS A 91 2.50 -44.76 -0.42
N HIS A 92 3.21 -43.67 -0.69
CA HIS A 92 4.07 -43.01 0.28
C HIS A 92 3.33 -41.84 0.93
N GLY A 93 3.84 -41.42 2.10
CA GLY A 93 3.35 -40.23 2.78
C GLY A 93 4.47 -39.49 3.48
N CYS A 94 4.43 -38.16 3.44
CA CYS A 94 5.46 -37.33 4.02
C CYS A 94 4.88 -36.09 4.70
N LYS A 95 5.72 -35.40 5.50
CA LYS A 95 5.41 -34.06 6.00
C LYS A 95 6.46 -33.08 5.52
N MET A 96 6.00 -31.92 5.07
CA MET A 96 6.84 -30.87 4.52
C MET A 96 6.77 -29.61 5.38
N ASN A 97 7.84 -28.86 5.37
CA ASN A 97 7.89 -27.49 5.86
C ASN A 97 8.56 -26.60 4.82
N ILE A 98 8.10 -25.34 4.77
CA ILE A 98 8.63 -24.34 3.85
C ILE A 98 9.08 -23.14 4.68
N LYS A 99 10.32 -22.73 4.44
CA LYS A 99 10.84 -21.44 4.90
C LYS A 99 11.08 -20.55 3.71
N LEU A 100 10.93 -19.26 3.90
CA LEU A 100 11.18 -18.25 2.89
C LEU A 100 12.19 -17.24 3.46
N ILE A 101 13.11 -16.81 2.61
CA ILE A 101 14.08 -15.75 2.87
C ILE A 101 13.78 -14.63 1.89
N ASP A 102 13.53 -13.43 2.41
CA ASP A 102 13.29 -12.24 1.58
C ASP A 102 14.60 -11.65 1.02
N PRO A 103 14.53 -10.65 0.11
CA PRO A 103 15.73 -10.04 -0.48
C PRO A 103 16.65 -9.34 0.53
N GLU A 104 16.15 -9.01 1.71
CA GLU A 104 16.93 -8.42 2.81
C GLU A 104 17.53 -9.48 3.75
N GLY A 105 17.19 -10.75 3.56
CA GLY A 105 17.69 -11.87 4.35
C GLY A 105 16.81 -12.24 5.55
N ASP A 106 15.61 -11.67 5.67
CA ASP A 106 14.71 -11.98 6.78
C ASP A 106 13.98 -13.32 6.57
N PHE A 107 13.79 -14.05 7.66
CA PHE A 107 13.27 -15.43 7.63
C PHE A 107 11.79 -15.50 7.99
N TYR A 108 11.04 -16.24 7.18
CA TYR A 108 9.63 -16.55 7.37
C TYR A 108 9.41 -18.06 7.42
N TYR A 109 8.70 -18.54 8.43
CA TYR A 109 8.21 -19.92 8.49
C TYR A 109 6.80 -19.92 7.93
N ILE A 110 6.66 -20.16 6.64
CA ILE A 110 5.42 -19.91 5.90
C ILE A 110 4.51 -21.14 5.80
N PHE A 111 5.03 -22.33 6.11
CA PHE A 111 4.26 -23.56 6.01
C PHE A 111 4.84 -24.70 6.86
N ASN A 112 3.93 -25.46 7.45
CA ASN A 112 4.18 -26.77 8.04
C ASN A 112 2.97 -27.66 7.75
N SER A 113 3.19 -28.84 7.17
CA SER A 113 2.13 -29.77 6.83
C SER A 113 1.28 -30.11 8.07
N PRO A 114 0.00 -29.71 8.11
CA PRO A 114 -0.87 -30.03 9.24
C PRO A 114 -1.01 -31.56 9.38
N GLU A 115 -1.17 -32.23 8.25
CA GLU A 115 -1.32 -33.67 8.13
C GLU A 115 -0.26 -34.28 7.21
N VAL A 116 -0.15 -35.61 7.26
CA VAL A 116 0.72 -36.35 6.34
C VAL A 116 0.18 -36.20 4.91
N MET A 117 0.96 -35.60 4.01
CA MET A 117 0.67 -35.56 2.58
C MET A 117 0.63 -36.98 2.03
N ARG A 118 -0.44 -37.31 1.30
CA ARG A 118 -0.62 -38.60 0.60
C ARG A 118 -0.52 -38.39 -0.91
N TYR A 119 -0.36 -39.48 -1.66
CA TYR A 119 -0.31 -39.43 -3.12
C TYR A 119 -1.46 -38.59 -3.69
N ASP A 120 -1.13 -37.73 -4.65
CA ASP A 120 -2.04 -36.79 -5.33
C ASP A 120 -2.67 -35.72 -4.42
N ALA A 121 -2.29 -35.68 -3.13
CA ALA A 121 -2.74 -34.62 -2.23
C ALA A 121 -1.95 -33.33 -2.51
N GLU A 122 -2.69 -32.25 -2.76
CA GLU A 122 -2.16 -30.90 -2.85
C GLU A 122 -2.23 -30.23 -1.48
N GLN A 123 -1.11 -29.63 -1.07
CA GLN A 123 -1.08 -28.70 0.06
C GLN A 123 -0.51 -27.37 -0.41
N THR A 124 -1.18 -26.29 -0.03
CA THR A 124 -0.88 -24.97 -0.57
C THR A 124 -0.72 -23.96 0.56
N THR A 125 0.25 -23.06 0.41
CA THR A 125 0.38 -21.86 1.21
C THR A 125 0.44 -20.64 0.31
N LYS A 126 -0.06 -19.50 0.79
CA LYS A 126 -0.12 -18.24 0.04
C LYS A 126 0.72 -17.20 0.75
N TYR A 127 1.70 -16.61 0.07
CA TYR A 127 2.61 -15.61 0.61
C TYR A 127 2.47 -14.28 -0.12
N GLY A 128 2.13 -13.22 0.60
CA GLY A 128 2.10 -11.86 0.09
C GLY A 128 3.47 -11.18 0.21
N ALA A 129 4.03 -10.75 -0.92
CA ALA A 129 5.36 -10.16 -0.98
C ALA A 129 5.32 -8.65 -0.65
N VAL A 130 6.24 -8.24 0.23
CA VAL A 130 6.42 -6.84 0.66
C VAL A 130 7.65 -6.16 0.07
N LEU A 131 8.51 -6.94 -0.60
CA LEU A 131 9.69 -6.44 -1.29
C LEU A 131 9.69 -7.03 -2.69
N THR A 132 9.98 -6.19 -3.70
CA THR A 132 10.36 -6.70 -5.02
C THR A 132 11.78 -7.25 -4.94
N GLY A 133 11.99 -8.43 -5.53
CA GLY A 133 13.33 -8.98 -5.75
C GLY A 133 13.42 -10.48 -5.53
N PHE A 134 14.65 -10.95 -5.47
CA PHE A 134 14.97 -12.38 -5.38
C PHE A 134 14.77 -12.91 -3.97
N HIS A 135 13.82 -13.83 -3.85
CA HIS A 135 13.56 -14.61 -2.66
C HIS A 135 14.20 -16.00 -2.78
N SER A 136 14.40 -16.64 -1.64
CA SER A 136 14.80 -18.05 -1.57
C SER A 136 13.78 -18.85 -0.77
N LEU A 137 13.37 -20.01 -1.30
CA LEU A 137 12.46 -20.93 -0.63
C LEU A 137 13.19 -22.22 -0.27
N ILE A 138 13.11 -22.60 1.00
CA ILE A 138 13.70 -23.82 1.54
C ILE A 138 12.58 -24.78 1.86
N PHE A 139 12.50 -25.84 1.08
CA PHE A 139 11.60 -26.97 1.28
C PHE A 139 12.34 -28.04 2.06
N GLN A 140 11.69 -28.62 3.06
CA GLN A 140 12.29 -29.68 3.85
C GLN A 140 11.27 -30.80 4.11
N LYS A 141 11.71 -32.04 3.90
CA LYS A 141 10.99 -33.26 4.29
C LYS A 141 11.33 -33.56 5.74
N THR A 142 10.34 -33.47 6.60
CA THR A 142 10.50 -33.70 8.05
C THR A 142 10.27 -35.15 8.46
N MET A 143 9.52 -35.90 7.65
CA MET A 143 9.14 -37.28 7.92
C MET A 143 8.73 -37.99 6.62
N GLY A 144 8.83 -39.31 6.61
CA GLY A 144 8.34 -40.18 5.54
C GLY A 144 9.47 -40.82 4.73
N PRO A 145 9.14 -41.78 3.84
CA PRO A 145 10.11 -42.47 2.98
C PRO A 145 10.65 -41.53 1.89
N ASN A 146 11.44 -42.06 0.96
CA ASN A 146 11.84 -41.33 -0.23
C ASN A 146 10.60 -40.98 -1.07
N VAL A 147 10.48 -39.73 -1.49
CA VAL A 147 9.30 -39.22 -2.19
C VAL A 147 9.70 -38.23 -3.28
N ASN A 148 8.89 -38.15 -4.32
CA ASN A 148 8.92 -37.13 -5.33
C ASN A 148 7.78 -36.15 -5.07
N ILE A 149 8.09 -34.86 -5.00
CA ILE A 149 7.14 -33.79 -4.73
C ILE A 149 7.22 -32.81 -5.90
N ARG A 150 6.08 -32.56 -6.54
CA ARG A 150 5.94 -31.48 -7.49
C ARG A 150 5.77 -30.18 -6.71
N ILE A 151 6.60 -29.20 -7.01
CA ILE A 151 6.56 -27.88 -6.40
C ILE A 151 6.15 -26.90 -7.50
N LYS A 152 5.03 -26.21 -7.28
CA LYS A 152 4.52 -25.15 -8.16
C LYS A 152 4.50 -23.83 -7.40
N ILE A 153 5.01 -22.76 -8.01
CA ILE A 153 5.03 -21.39 -7.47
C ILE A 153 4.44 -20.47 -8.54
N GLU A 154 3.38 -19.77 -8.18
CA GLU A 154 2.60 -18.94 -9.11
C GLU A 154 2.35 -17.57 -8.52
N GLN A 155 2.59 -16.52 -9.32
CA GLN A 155 2.04 -15.20 -9.02
C GLN A 155 0.56 -15.21 -9.32
N VAL A 156 -0.24 -14.75 -8.36
CA VAL A 156 -1.70 -14.66 -8.48
C VAL A 156 -2.12 -13.18 -8.41
N GLU A 157 -3.14 -12.84 -7.64
CA GLU A 157 -3.60 -11.47 -7.44
C GLU A 157 -2.71 -10.63 -6.50
N ARG A 158 -2.96 -9.31 -6.45
CA ARG A 158 -2.34 -8.44 -5.46
C ARG A 158 -2.82 -8.77 -4.04
N CYS A 159 -1.99 -8.51 -3.04
CA CYS A 159 -2.30 -8.77 -1.63
C CYS A 159 -3.55 -7.99 -1.25
N LEU A 160 -4.53 -8.63 -0.61
CA LEU A 160 -5.83 -8.03 -0.28
C LEU A 160 -6.64 -7.50 -1.48
N GLU A 161 -6.28 -7.81 -2.74
CA GLU A 161 -7.06 -7.39 -3.92
C GLU A 161 -8.50 -7.87 -3.87
N TYR A 162 -8.69 -9.05 -3.27
CA TYR A 162 -9.98 -9.64 -3.01
C TYR A 162 -10.13 -9.88 -1.51
N THR A 163 -11.03 -9.14 -0.89
CA THR A 163 -11.43 -9.36 0.49
C THR A 163 -12.76 -10.10 0.50
N THR A 164 -12.75 -11.38 0.85
CA THR A 164 -13.98 -12.07 1.25
C THR A 164 -14.41 -11.53 2.60
N HIS A 165 -15.60 -10.96 2.69
CA HIS A 165 -16.24 -10.77 4.00
C HIS A 165 -16.35 -12.13 4.72
N THR A 166 -16.33 -12.11 6.05
CA THR A 166 -16.44 -13.31 6.91
C THR A 166 -17.72 -14.14 6.67
N ASP A 167 -18.70 -13.61 5.94
CA ASP A 167 -19.94 -14.28 5.55
C ASP A 167 -19.93 -14.84 4.11
N GLY A 168 -18.81 -14.72 3.38
CA GLY A 168 -18.66 -15.19 2.01
C GLY A 168 -19.38 -14.33 0.97
N SER A 169 -19.95 -13.18 1.33
CA SER A 169 -20.66 -12.31 0.41
C SER A 169 -19.79 -11.15 -0.09
N TYR A 170 -19.68 -11.07 -1.42
CA TYR A 170 -19.04 -10.03 -2.24
C TYR A 170 -17.52 -9.84 -2.18
N MET A 171 -16.93 -9.91 -3.37
CA MET A 171 -15.57 -9.50 -3.70
C MET A 171 -15.60 -7.99 -3.96
N VAL A 172 -15.08 -7.17 -3.06
CA VAL A 172 -14.87 -5.75 -3.38
C VAL A 172 -13.63 -5.67 -4.27
N LYS A 173 -13.82 -5.67 -5.58
CA LYS A 173 -12.80 -5.08 -6.46
C LYS A 173 -12.85 -3.60 -6.18
N PHE A 174 -11.88 -3.13 -5.43
CA PHE A 174 -11.87 -1.74 -5.02
C PHE A 174 -11.85 -0.82 -6.26
N ASP A 175 -12.78 0.12 -6.32
CA ASP A 175 -12.86 1.17 -7.35
C ASP A 175 -11.84 2.30 -7.08
N GLN A 176 -11.64 3.19 -8.05
CA GLN A 176 -10.48 4.07 -8.30
C GLN A 176 -10.02 5.06 -7.21
N ARG A 177 -10.45 4.96 -5.94
CA ARG A 177 -9.99 5.81 -4.83
C ARG A 177 -9.54 4.98 -3.63
N ILE A 178 -8.43 4.29 -3.83
CA ILE A 178 -7.84 3.40 -2.83
C ILE A 178 -6.46 3.88 -2.49
N TYR A 179 -6.19 3.99 -1.20
CA TYR A 179 -4.81 3.96 -0.73
C TYR A 179 -4.45 2.52 -0.40
N TYR A 180 -3.38 2.04 -1.02
CA TYR A 180 -2.94 0.65 -0.91
C TYR A 180 -1.47 0.63 -0.49
N ASP A 181 -1.12 -0.24 0.45
CA ASP A 181 0.27 -0.48 0.80
C ASP A 181 0.46 -1.86 1.46
N VAL A 182 1.69 -2.37 1.44
CA VAL A 182 2.10 -3.60 2.15
C VAL A 182 3.38 -3.28 2.91
N ILE A 183 3.41 -3.62 4.20
CA ILE A 183 4.52 -3.27 5.09
C ILE A 183 5.11 -4.49 5.79
N LYS A 184 6.42 -4.46 5.96
CA LYS A 184 7.15 -5.47 6.72
C LYS A 184 7.22 -5.02 8.18
N VAL A 185 6.69 -5.85 9.07
CA VAL A 185 6.71 -5.63 10.52
C VAL A 185 7.65 -6.64 11.15
N SER A 186 8.66 -6.13 11.86
CA SER A 186 9.65 -6.95 12.56
C SER A 186 9.40 -6.96 14.06
N LYS A 187 9.61 -8.10 14.71
CA LYS A 187 9.50 -8.29 16.17
C LYS A 187 10.66 -7.56 16.83
N LEU A 188 10.41 -6.34 17.27
CA LEU A 188 11.33 -5.59 18.12
C LEU A 188 10.72 -5.49 19.52
N VAL A 189 11.59 -5.49 20.54
CA VAL A 189 11.20 -5.37 21.96
C VAL A 189 10.54 -4.02 22.27
N SER A 190 10.62 -3.06 21.34
CA SER A 190 9.83 -1.82 21.33
C SER A 190 8.97 -1.81 20.07
N ALA A 191 7.64 -1.83 20.24
CA ALA A 191 6.67 -1.74 19.15
C ALA A 191 7.07 -0.61 18.18
N ARG A 192 7.44 -0.96 16.94
CA ARG A 192 7.66 0.06 15.91
C ARG A 192 6.30 0.67 15.59
N SER A 193 6.20 1.99 15.72
CA SER A 193 5.11 2.77 15.16
C SER A 193 5.37 2.96 13.66
N TYR A 194 4.53 2.40 12.82
CA TYR A 194 4.46 2.73 11.41
C TYR A 194 3.53 3.92 11.25
N SER A 195 4.04 5.03 10.71
CA SER A 195 3.26 6.26 10.56
C SER A 195 3.08 6.60 9.10
N TRP A 196 1.85 6.86 8.69
CA TRP A 196 1.49 7.24 7.34
C TRP A 196 0.71 8.52 7.30
N ILE A 197 0.99 9.34 6.30
CA ILE A 197 0.19 10.52 6.01
C ILE A 197 -0.68 10.20 4.79
N ARG A 198 -1.99 10.44 4.91
CA ARG A 198 -2.95 10.31 3.82
C ARG A 198 -3.86 11.52 3.79
N PHE A 199 -3.98 12.11 2.61
CA PHE A 199 -4.92 13.19 2.38
C PHE A 199 -6.33 12.61 2.26
N LEU A 200 -7.24 13.00 3.16
CA LEU A 200 -8.64 12.57 3.13
C LEU A 200 -9.55 13.79 2.94
N GLN A 201 -10.63 13.62 2.17
CA GLN A 201 -11.63 14.65 1.92
C GLN A 201 -12.60 14.72 3.09
N THR A 202 -13.03 15.93 3.47
CA THR A 202 -14.10 16.14 4.47
C THR A 202 -15.44 15.58 3.99
N ASP A 203 -16.35 15.29 4.93
CA ASP A 203 -17.68 14.74 4.64
C ASP A 203 -17.63 13.38 3.91
N HIS A 204 -16.51 12.65 3.98
CA HIS A 204 -16.40 11.32 3.40
C HIS A 204 -16.34 10.24 4.49
N THR A 205 -16.88 9.07 4.14
CA THR A 205 -16.72 7.85 4.92
C THR A 205 -15.66 6.98 4.26
N TYR A 206 -14.58 6.69 4.99
CA TYR A 206 -13.55 5.75 4.57
C TYR A 206 -13.74 4.40 5.24
N ARG A 207 -13.33 3.33 4.57
CA ARG A 207 -13.24 2.00 5.15
C ARG A 207 -11.82 1.48 5.06
N PHE A 208 -11.29 1.13 6.22
CA PHE A 208 -9.96 0.58 6.37
C PHE A 208 -10.04 -0.94 6.38
N TYR A 209 -9.10 -1.56 5.66
CA TYR A 209 -8.88 -3.00 5.65
C TYR A 209 -7.43 -3.25 6.00
N ILE A 210 -7.17 -4.00 7.07
CA ILE A 210 -5.82 -4.28 7.55
C ILE A 210 -5.70 -5.76 7.81
N GLY A 211 -4.79 -6.43 7.13
CA GLY A 211 -4.66 -7.88 7.20
C GLY A 211 -3.23 -8.34 7.08
N ARG A 212 -2.90 -9.46 7.74
CA ARG A 212 -1.62 -10.12 7.53
C ARG A 212 -1.64 -10.80 6.17
N VAL A 213 -0.61 -10.61 5.35
CA VAL A 213 -0.48 -11.20 4.00
C VAL A 213 0.64 -12.24 3.92
N SER A 214 1.49 -12.34 4.94
CA SER A 214 2.41 -13.47 5.11
C SER A 214 1.81 -14.55 6.02
N PRO A 215 1.82 -15.84 5.65
CA PRO A 215 1.38 -16.92 6.52
C PRO A 215 2.43 -17.20 7.60
N VAL A 216 1.96 -17.78 8.71
CA VAL A 216 2.79 -18.35 9.78
C VAL A 216 2.50 -19.84 9.82
N ALA A 217 3.55 -20.65 9.87
CA ALA A 217 3.41 -22.11 9.92
C ALA A 217 2.55 -22.53 11.13
N ILE A 218 1.63 -23.48 10.92
CA ILE A 218 0.62 -23.90 11.91
C ILE A 218 1.20 -24.40 13.25
N ASN A 219 2.48 -24.78 13.27
CA ASN A 219 3.18 -25.24 14.46
C ASN A 219 3.83 -24.10 15.28
N LEU A 220 3.58 -22.85 14.90
CA LEU A 220 4.11 -21.65 15.55
C LEU A 220 2.96 -20.76 16.00
N ASP A 221 3.22 -19.96 17.03
CA ASP A 221 2.28 -18.91 17.44
C ASP A 221 2.23 -17.82 16.37
N SER A 222 1.01 -17.58 15.88
CA SER A 222 0.72 -16.59 14.85
C SER A 222 0.07 -15.34 15.42
N GLU A 223 0.01 -15.17 16.74
CA GLU A 223 -0.60 -13.98 17.34
C GLU A 223 0.11 -12.71 16.88
N THR A 224 -0.69 -11.75 16.40
CA THR A 224 -0.23 -10.43 16.02
C THR A 224 -1.31 -9.42 16.38
N ARG A 225 -1.04 -8.56 17.35
CA ARG A 225 -1.94 -7.50 17.81
C ARG A 225 -1.57 -6.19 17.13
N ILE A 226 -2.58 -5.40 16.82
CA ILE A 226 -2.43 -4.09 16.21
C ILE A 226 -3.10 -3.01 17.08
N TYR A 227 -2.37 -1.93 17.23
CA TYR A 227 -2.81 -0.68 17.85
C TYR A 227 -2.81 0.35 16.75
N TYR A 228 -3.87 1.14 16.61
CA TYR A 228 -3.84 2.22 15.63
C TYR A 228 -4.57 3.48 16.07
N ASN A 229 -3.94 4.59 15.73
CA ASN A 229 -4.44 5.93 16.00
C ASN A 229 -4.51 6.71 14.70
N ILE A 230 -5.50 7.59 14.60
CA ILE A 230 -5.67 8.51 13.49
C ILE A 230 -5.63 9.92 14.05
N THR A 231 -4.67 10.74 13.61
CA THR A 231 -4.60 12.16 13.97
C THR A 231 -5.13 12.99 12.81
N SER A 232 -6.12 13.84 13.07
CA SER A 232 -6.70 14.74 12.07
C SER A 232 -5.72 15.85 11.64
N PRO A 233 -6.02 16.55 10.54
CA PRO A 233 -5.28 17.76 10.15
C PRO A 233 -5.32 18.87 11.21
N SER A 234 -6.34 18.88 12.07
CA SER A 234 -6.47 19.80 13.20
C SER A 234 -5.75 19.34 14.47
N GLY A 235 -5.07 18.19 14.44
CA GLY A 235 -4.33 17.62 15.56
C GLY A 235 -5.18 16.84 16.56
N VAL A 236 -6.43 16.48 16.21
CA VAL A 236 -7.29 15.66 17.06
C VAL A 236 -6.91 14.20 16.92
N LEU A 237 -6.60 13.53 18.03
CA LEU A 237 -6.24 12.12 18.08
C LEU A 237 -7.50 11.25 18.27
N TYR A 238 -7.73 10.34 17.33
CA TYR A 238 -8.73 9.27 17.41
C TYR A 238 -8.01 7.97 17.68
N GLN A 239 -8.26 7.37 18.85
CA GLN A 239 -7.76 6.04 19.17
C GLN A 239 -8.83 5.01 18.79
N ILE A 240 -8.46 3.95 18.08
CA ILE A 240 -9.42 2.94 17.63
C ILE A 240 -9.19 1.63 18.38
N TRP A 241 -10.24 1.15 19.06
CA TRP A 241 -10.20 0.01 19.98
C TRP A 241 -11.39 -0.91 19.72
N GLU A 242 -11.26 -2.19 20.05
CA GLU A 242 -12.36 -3.16 20.02
C GLU A 242 -13.01 -3.25 21.40
N LEU A 243 -14.33 -3.16 21.48
CA LEU A 243 -15.07 -3.44 22.71
C LEU A 243 -15.35 -4.94 22.79
N TRP A 244 -14.71 -5.63 23.74
CA TRP A 244 -14.90 -7.06 23.92
C TRP A 244 -16.21 -7.39 24.67
N PRO A 245 -16.73 -8.63 24.57
CA PRO A 245 -17.98 -9.03 25.22
C PRO A 245 -17.98 -8.90 26.75
N ASP A 246 -16.82 -8.85 27.36
CA ASP A 246 -16.61 -8.62 28.80
C ASP A 246 -16.66 -7.12 29.19
N GLY A 247 -16.78 -6.23 28.21
CA GLY A 247 -16.86 -4.78 28.39
C GLY A 247 -15.49 -4.09 28.46
N GLU A 248 -14.38 -4.79 28.24
CA GLU A 248 -13.06 -4.18 28.19
C GLU A 248 -12.69 -3.74 26.77
N TRP A 249 -12.03 -2.60 26.66
CA TRP A 249 -11.45 -2.14 25.40
C TRP A 249 -10.10 -2.80 25.21
N GLN A 250 -9.97 -3.59 24.15
CA GLN A 250 -8.74 -4.31 23.85
C GLN A 250 -8.23 -3.98 22.45
N ASN A 251 -6.97 -4.36 22.22
CA ASN A 251 -6.33 -4.23 20.93
C ASN A 251 -6.85 -5.28 19.98
N PHE A 252 -6.88 -4.96 18.70
CA PHE A 252 -7.33 -5.92 17.71
C PHE A 252 -6.28 -7.01 17.54
N THR A 253 -6.70 -8.25 17.70
CA THR A 253 -5.92 -9.40 17.24
C THR A 253 -6.13 -9.54 15.75
N MET A 254 -5.06 -9.46 14.97
CA MET A 254 -5.16 -9.67 13.53
C MET A 254 -5.59 -11.10 13.23
N PRO A 255 -6.52 -11.27 12.28
CA PRO A 255 -6.97 -12.60 11.88
C PRO A 255 -5.86 -13.34 11.13
N ASP A 256 -6.14 -14.60 10.80
CA ASP A 256 -5.22 -15.41 10.00
C ASP A 256 -4.80 -14.75 8.68
N ALA A 257 -3.72 -15.25 8.09
CA ALA A 257 -3.18 -14.64 6.89
C ALA A 257 -4.23 -14.63 5.76
N HIS A 258 -4.30 -13.52 5.04
CA HIS A 258 -5.28 -13.19 3.99
C HIS A 258 -6.71 -12.94 4.46
N ASN A 259 -6.95 -12.92 5.78
CA ASN A 259 -8.09 -12.26 6.38
C ASN A 259 -7.71 -10.84 6.83
N HIS A 260 -8.71 -10.01 7.11
CA HIS A 260 -8.48 -8.60 7.44
C HIS A 260 -9.48 -8.09 8.48
N LEU A 261 -9.01 -7.17 9.30
CA LEU A 261 -9.84 -6.31 10.12
C LEU A 261 -10.45 -5.22 9.24
N THR A 262 -11.71 -4.88 9.52
CA THR A 262 -12.42 -3.81 8.80
C THR A 262 -13.00 -2.83 9.81
N PHE A 263 -12.80 -1.52 9.58
CA PHE A 263 -13.50 -0.49 10.33
C PHE A 263 -13.83 0.74 9.46
N PRO A 264 -14.98 1.39 9.70
CA PRO A 264 -15.31 2.66 9.07
C PRO A 264 -14.66 3.84 9.81
N PHE A 265 -14.35 4.91 9.09
CA PHE A 265 -13.85 6.16 9.64
C PHE A 265 -14.41 7.36 8.85
N GLY A 266 -15.11 8.25 9.55
CA GLY A 266 -15.62 9.49 8.97
C GLY A 266 -14.66 10.65 9.21
N THR A 267 -14.43 11.46 8.19
CA THR A 267 -13.59 12.66 8.29
C THR A 267 -14.35 13.89 8.75
N VAL A 268 -13.74 14.71 9.61
CA VAL A 268 -14.33 15.97 10.11
C VAL A 268 -13.78 17.20 9.36
N GLY A 269 -12.68 17.05 8.63
CA GLY A 269 -12.08 18.10 7.82
C GLY A 269 -11.17 17.53 6.74
N THR A 270 -10.99 18.30 5.65
CA THR A 270 -10.11 17.91 4.55
C THR A 270 -8.66 18.17 4.92
N GLY A 271 -7.76 17.23 4.61
CA GLY A 271 -6.33 17.43 4.76
C GLY A 271 -5.57 16.15 5.05
N ASP A 272 -4.33 16.32 5.51
CA ASP A 272 -3.42 15.24 5.88
C ASP A 272 -3.76 14.62 7.23
N TYR A 273 -4.25 13.39 7.20
CA TYR A 273 -4.43 12.54 8.38
C TYR A 273 -3.19 11.70 8.61
N ILE A 274 -2.72 11.63 9.86
CA ILE A 274 -1.61 10.79 10.29
C ILE A 274 -2.19 9.49 10.84
N LEU A 275 -1.80 8.36 10.25
CA LEU A 275 -2.22 7.01 10.61
C LEU A 275 -1.04 6.32 11.28
N ASP A 276 -1.11 6.13 12.59
CA ASP A 276 -0.06 5.50 13.37
C ASP A 276 -0.48 4.08 13.73
N PHE A 277 0.29 3.09 13.32
CA PHE A 277 0.09 1.66 13.61
C PHE A 277 1.23 1.15 14.47
N ALA A 278 0.93 0.50 15.59
CA ALA A 278 1.91 -0.25 16.36
C ALA A 278 1.51 -1.72 16.41
N PHE A 279 2.51 -2.60 16.42
CA PHE A 279 2.31 -4.04 16.33
C PHE A 279 3.03 -4.76 17.47
N GLU A 280 2.34 -5.73 18.06
CA GLU A 280 2.91 -6.71 18.99
C GLU A 280 2.74 -8.09 18.38
N GLN A 281 3.81 -8.86 18.26
CA GLN A 281 3.79 -10.07 17.45
C GLN A 281 4.71 -11.15 17.99
N GLU A 282 4.29 -12.40 17.85
CA GLU A 282 5.14 -13.55 18.17
C GLU A 282 6.11 -13.94 17.05
N PRO A 283 5.74 -13.92 15.75
CA PRO A 283 6.66 -14.21 14.66
C PRO A 283 7.76 -13.13 14.52
N PRO A 284 9.01 -13.50 14.13
CA PRO A 284 10.08 -12.52 13.93
C PRO A 284 9.74 -11.45 12.88
N HIS A 285 9.06 -11.83 11.81
CA HIS A 285 8.62 -10.93 10.75
C HIS A 285 7.23 -11.35 10.26
N VAL A 286 6.40 -10.36 9.93
CA VAL A 286 5.13 -10.53 9.22
C VAL A 286 4.96 -9.41 8.21
N ASN A 287 4.24 -9.69 7.14
CA ASN A 287 3.85 -8.72 6.12
C ASN A 287 2.38 -8.36 6.35
N ILE A 288 2.08 -7.07 6.40
CA ILE A 288 0.74 -6.53 6.64
C ILE A 288 0.31 -5.74 5.39
N GLY A 289 -0.80 -6.10 4.79
CA GLY A 289 -1.46 -5.30 3.76
C GLY A 289 -2.45 -4.31 4.38
N ILE A 290 -2.52 -3.11 3.83
CA ILE A 290 -3.43 -2.06 4.26
C ILE A 290 -4.11 -1.43 3.04
N ILE A 291 -5.43 -1.32 3.11
CA ILE A 291 -6.28 -0.67 2.12
C ILE A 291 -7.15 0.36 2.81
N ILE A 292 -7.26 1.55 2.23
CA ILE A 292 -8.22 2.58 2.64
C ILE A 292 -9.08 2.88 1.42
N ALA A 293 -10.35 2.49 1.49
CA ALA A 293 -11.32 2.72 0.44
C ALA A 293 -12.19 3.94 0.79
N ASP A 294 -12.32 4.86 -0.15
CA ASP A 294 -13.31 5.95 -0.08
C ASP A 294 -14.70 5.40 -0.43
N LEU A 295 -15.63 5.44 0.51
CA LEU A 295 -17.03 5.03 0.29
C LEU A 295 -17.92 6.18 -0.18
N GLY A 296 -17.32 7.34 -0.46
CA GLY A 296 -18.01 8.55 -0.89
C GLY A 296 -18.52 9.40 0.26
N SER A 297 -19.37 10.36 -0.09
CA SER A 297 -19.89 11.35 0.85
C SER A 297 -20.78 10.71 1.92
N ALA A 298 -20.55 11.05 3.17
CA ALA A 298 -21.39 10.64 4.29
C ALA A 298 -22.80 11.25 4.16
N SER A 299 -22.92 12.46 3.61
CA SER A 299 -24.21 13.11 3.34
C SER A 299 -25.04 12.34 2.30
N ASP A 300 -24.43 11.87 1.22
CA ASP A 300 -25.11 11.06 0.19
C ASP A 300 -25.63 9.72 0.75
N GLN A 301 -24.89 9.12 1.70
CA GLN A 301 -25.28 7.88 2.36
C GLN A 301 -26.51 8.05 3.26
N ILE A 302 -26.65 9.21 3.91
CA ILE A 302 -27.81 9.53 4.77
C ILE A 302 -29.07 9.75 3.92
N ASP A 303 -28.98 10.47 2.80
CA ASP A 303 -30.13 10.72 1.91
C ASP A 303 -30.67 9.43 1.27
N SER A 304 -29.81 8.45 1.01
CA SER A 304 -30.23 7.12 0.53
C SER A 304 -31.04 6.32 1.56
N GLN A 305 -30.70 6.41 2.85
CA GLN A 305 -31.42 5.71 3.92
C GLN A 305 -32.72 6.42 4.31
N ILE A 306 -32.80 7.74 4.17
CA ILE A 306 -34.03 8.50 4.43
C ILE A 306 -35.08 8.20 3.35
N ASN A 307 -34.68 7.97 2.11
CA ASN A 307 -35.60 7.60 1.02
C ASN A 307 -36.14 6.16 1.13
N ASP A 308 -35.46 5.26 1.85
CA ASP A 308 -35.92 3.88 2.09
C ASP A 308 -37.00 3.77 3.18
N THR A 309 -37.38 4.87 3.83
CA THR A 309 -38.48 4.88 4.81
C THR A 309 -39.82 5.39 4.24
N THR A 310 -39.98 5.45 2.92
CA THR A 310 -41.26 5.78 2.30
C THR A 310 -41.77 4.65 1.39
N THR A 311 -42.99 4.20 1.71
CA THR A 311 -43.90 3.31 0.97
C THR A 311 -43.70 3.24 -0.55
N PRO A 312 -43.94 2.06 -1.17
CA PRO A 312 -43.65 1.83 -2.57
C PRO A 312 -44.61 2.63 -3.45
N SER A 313 -44.06 3.48 -4.32
CA SER A 313 -44.78 4.02 -5.47
C SER A 313 -43.95 3.79 -6.71
N ASP A 314 -44.56 3.02 -7.61
CA ASP A 314 -44.10 2.74 -8.95
C ASP A 314 -43.81 4.00 -9.78
N ASN A 315 -42.95 3.76 -10.76
CA ASN A 315 -42.92 4.32 -12.11
C ASN A 315 -42.16 5.63 -12.38
N ASN A 316 -41.30 5.45 -13.40
CA ASN A 316 -40.91 6.35 -14.48
C ASN A 316 -39.70 7.28 -14.25
N SER A 317 -38.62 6.89 -14.94
CA SER A 317 -37.88 7.72 -15.90
C SER A 317 -37.42 9.10 -15.41
N SER A 318 -36.11 9.30 -15.30
CA SER A 318 -35.35 9.87 -16.43
C SER A 318 -33.88 10.03 -16.07
N ASN A 319 -33.02 9.78 -17.06
CA ASN A 319 -31.67 10.33 -17.11
C ASN A 319 -31.72 11.83 -16.77
N ASN A 320 -30.72 12.34 -16.03
CA ASN A 320 -30.01 13.57 -16.37
C ASN A 320 -28.73 13.74 -15.52
N ASP A 321 -27.64 13.90 -16.25
CA ASP A 321 -26.53 14.84 -16.00
C ASP A 321 -25.60 14.62 -14.81
N ALA A 322 -24.67 13.69 -15.00
CA ALA A 322 -23.32 13.83 -14.46
C ALA A 322 -22.62 15.02 -15.15
N GLY A 323 -22.70 16.20 -14.52
CA GLY A 323 -21.90 17.35 -14.92
C GLY A 323 -20.40 17.04 -14.82
N PRO A 324 -19.55 17.60 -15.70
CA PRO A 324 -18.12 17.32 -15.67
C PRO A 324 -17.49 17.94 -14.41
N ILE A 325 -16.98 17.10 -13.51
CA ILE A 325 -16.14 17.55 -12.40
C ILE A 325 -14.77 17.87 -12.99
N ILE A 326 -14.47 19.16 -13.07
CA ILE A 326 -13.20 19.70 -13.55
C ILE A 326 -12.13 19.37 -12.50
N SER A 327 -11.30 18.36 -12.76
CA SER A 327 -10.04 18.15 -12.07
C SER A 327 -9.01 19.14 -12.65
N TYR A 328 -8.50 20.04 -11.81
CA TYR A 328 -7.40 20.94 -12.19
C TYR A 328 -6.09 20.17 -12.19
N LEU A 329 -5.86 19.36 -13.23
CA LEU A 329 -4.52 18.89 -13.56
C LEU A 329 -3.83 20.03 -14.31
N ILE A 330 -2.83 20.67 -13.70
CA ILE A 330 -2.03 21.68 -14.40
C ILE A 330 -1.27 20.97 -15.52
N PRO A 331 -1.56 21.25 -16.80
CA PRO A 331 -0.94 20.55 -17.91
C PRO A 331 0.59 20.76 -17.92
N PRO A 332 1.41 19.76 -18.29
CA PRO A 332 2.86 19.88 -18.42
C PRO A 332 3.32 21.15 -19.17
N GLU A 333 2.52 21.59 -20.14
CA GLU A 333 2.73 22.77 -20.97
C GLU A 333 2.66 24.09 -20.18
N ALA A 334 1.88 24.13 -19.08
CA ALA A 334 1.79 25.30 -18.22
C ALA A 334 3.11 25.55 -17.45
N TYR A 335 3.87 24.49 -17.13
CA TYR A 335 5.19 24.63 -16.51
C TYR A 335 6.22 25.21 -17.48
N LEU A 336 6.14 24.81 -18.75
CA LEU A 336 6.99 25.34 -19.83
C LEU A 336 6.68 26.81 -20.10
N GLY A 337 5.39 27.18 -20.11
CA GLY A 337 4.94 28.56 -20.23
C GLY A 337 5.40 29.45 -19.07
N MET A 338 5.33 28.96 -17.84
CA MET A 338 5.78 29.69 -16.64
C MET A 338 7.32 29.87 -16.60
N GLY A 339 8.09 28.88 -17.04
CA GLY A 339 9.55 29.00 -17.16
C GLY A 339 9.98 30.04 -18.20
N ILE A 340 9.28 30.09 -19.34
CA ILE A 340 9.50 31.12 -20.37
C ILE A 340 9.17 32.52 -19.84
N PHE A 341 8.08 32.67 -19.07
CA PHE A 341 7.73 33.95 -18.47
C PHE A 341 8.77 34.44 -17.46
N ALA A 342 9.25 33.58 -16.56
CA ALA A 342 10.27 33.94 -15.58
C ALA A 342 11.61 34.34 -16.23
N SER A 343 12.03 33.61 -17.27
CA SER A 343 13.24 33.93 -18.02
C SER A 343 13.15 35.26 -18.78
N MET A 344 12.00 35.56 -19.40
CA MET A 344 11.78 36.88 -20.03
C MET A 344 11.83 38.03 -19.01
N LEU A 345 11.31 37.81 -17.80
CA LEU A 345 11.31 38.83 -16.75
C LEU A 345 12.74 39.17 -16.28
N ILE A 346 13.61 38.16 -16.17
CA ILE A 346 15.04 38.34 -15.86
C ILE A 346 15.75 39.13 -16.97
N VAL A 347 15.49 38.80 -18.24
CA VAL A 347 16.08 39.50 -19.39
C VAL A 347 15.62 40.96 -19.45
N ALA A 348 14.33 41.23 -19.22
CA ALA A 348 13.78 42.59 -19.20
C ALA A 348 14.43 43.46 -18.09
N VAL A 349 14.65 42.88 -16.90
CA VAL A 349 15.35 43.56 -15.79
C VAL A 349 16.82 43.84 -16.15
N MET A 350 17.51 42.89 -16.78
CA MET A 350 18.89 43.09 -17.24
C MET A 350 19.00 44.21 -18.30
N ILE A 351 18.07 44.26 -19.26
CA ILE A 351 18.00 45.33 -20.26
C ILE A 351 17.79 46.70 -19.60
N LEU A 352 16.89 46.78 -18.61
CA LEU A 352 16.65 48.01 -17.84
C LEU A 352 17.90 48.48 -17.06
N ILE A 353 18.64 47.55 -16.46
CA ILE A 353 19.89 47.85 -15.74
C ILE A 353 20.95 48.37 -16.72
N VAL A 354 21.14 47.71 -17.86
CA VAL A 354 22.14 48.12 -18.88
C VAL A 354 21.77 49.47 -19.49
N LYS A 355 20.50 49.71 -19.82
CA LYS A 355 20.04 50.97 -20.41
C LYS A 355 20.16 52.14 -19.43
N ASN A 356 19.90 51.94 -18.14
CA ASN A 356 20.10 52.96 -17.11
C ASN A 356 21.58 53.24 -16.82
N LYS A 357 22.46 52.23 -16.93
CA LYS A 357 23.91 52.43 -16.83
C LYS A 357 24.45 53.24 -18.01
N TYR A 358 24.02 52.91 -19.24
CA TYR A 358 24.42 53.64 -20.45
C TYR A 358 23.96 55.10 -20.47
N LYS A 359 22.80 55.41 -19.85
CA LYS A 359 22.28 56.78 -19.67
C LYS A 359 22.91 57.52 -18.48
N SER A 360 23.69 56.84 -17.65
CA SER A 360 24.44 57.45 -16.54
C SER A 360 25.90 57.74 -16.91
N ASP A 361 26.41 57.08 -17.96
CA ASP A 361 27.78 57.21 -18.45
C ASP A 361 27.89 58.15 -19.67
N ASN A 362 26.74 58.58 -20.23
CA ASN A 362 26.56 59.74 -21.13
C ASN A 362 25.75 60.80 -20.39
#